data_AF-A0A3C2CVF6-F1
#
_entry.id   AF-A0A3C2CVF6-F1
#
_cell.length_a   1.000
_cell.length_b   1.000
_cell.length_c   1.000
_cell.angle_alpha   90.00
_cell.angle_beta   90.00
_cell.angle_gamma   90.00
#
_symmetry.space_group_name_H-M   'P 1'
#
loop_
_entity.id
_entity.type
_entity.pdbx_description
1 polymer ?
#
loop_
_entity_poly.entity_id
_entity_poly.type
_entity_poly.pdbx_seq_one_letter_code
_entity_poly.pdbx_strand_id
1 'polypeptide(L)'
;MGDLSSGKKERFQLLLQQLQLTDDAIVAHFKNAEIDRVIVEKQARKWHFHFQFEKIIPCKLYSTFTSQLERTFSHIAKISYTVKVIEQTANEQEILDYWKVCIKEIDGIAPPLLKLLNEQIPKIQGTKLNLSVRNETEGLALKRKYSSIIADIYQGFGFPMLSIDTEISENASSDEYDQFIKAKEKEDQERGLLAMIEMQKKEAEKSQSDGTQSDGPLTIGLTIKDDADFRKLEEIVDEERRVAVEGFVFFAETKELRSGRTLLTFKITDYTSSIMVKMFSRDKEDAALYQRVSKGMWLKVRGSIQNDTFVRDLVMIGNDINEMRPKGRIDSAPEGEKRVELHLHSPMSQMDAVTSVKDLVSQAAKWGHKAIAITDHAVVQSYPDAFGAGKKNDIKILYGVEINLVDDGVPIAYNEAHRLLADDTYVVFDVETTGLSAVY
;
A
#
# COMPACT_ATOMS: atom_id res chain seq x y z
N MET A 1 0.39 -45.40 -11.16
CA MET A 1 0.10 -43.95 -11.04
C MET A 1 -0.94 -43.47 -12.08
N GLY A 2 -1.94 -44.28 -12.48
CA GLY A 2 -2.87 -43.89 -13.56
C GLY A 2 -4.15 -43.16 -13.12
N ASP A 3 -4.59 -43.38 -11.88
CA ASP A 3 -6.01 -43.17 -11.50
C ASP A 3 -6.36 -41.78 -10.96
N LEU A 4 -5.36 -40.92 -10.70
CA LEU A 4 -5.55 -39.58 -10.15
C LEU A 4 -5.54 -38.46 -11.21
N SER A 5 -5.12 -38.76 -12.45
CA SER A 5 -5.03 -37.77 -13.54
C SER A 5 -6.33 -37.68 -14.36
N SER A 6 -7.05 -38.78 -14.58
CA SER A 6 -8.31 -38.82 -15.35
C SER A 6 -9.33 -37.79 -14.84
N GLY A 7 -9.60 -37.80 -13.54
CA GLY A 7 -10.56 -36.91 -12.91
C GLY A 7 -10.21 -35.41 -12.99
N LYS A 8 -8.96 -35.02 -13.27
CA LYS A 8 -8.59 -33.61 -13.49
C LYS A 8 -8.99 -33.11 -14.88
N LYS A 9 -8.80 -33.93 -15.92
CA LYS A 9 -9.21 -33.63 -17.30
C LYS A 9 -10.73 -33.62 -17.43
N GLU A 10 -11.40 -34.60 -16.84
CA GLU A 10 -12.87 -34.68 -16.80
C GLU A 10 -13.49 -33.44 -16.14
N ARG A 11 -12.93 -32.96 -15.02
CA ARG A 11 -13.36 -31.71 -14.37
C ARG A 11 -13.17 -30.48 -15.25
N PHE A 12 -12.09 -30.42 -16.05
CA PHE A 12 -11.90 -29.32 -17.00
C PHE A 12 -12.90 -29.37 -18.16
N GLN A 13 -13.22 -30.57 -18.67
CA GLN A 13 -14.24 -30.75 -19.70
C GLN A 13 -15.64 -30.36 -19.20
N LEU A 14 -15.99 -30.73 -17.96
CA LEU A 14 -17.23 -30.28 -17.30
C LEU A 14 -17.27 -28.75 -17.12
N LEU A 15 -16.13 -28.13 -16.80
CA LEU A 15 -16.01 -26.67 -16.77
C LEU A 15 -16.28 -26.07 -18.16
N LEU A 16 -15.65 -26.55 -19.24
CA LEU A 16 -15.90 -26.05 -20.60
C LEU A 16 -17.39 -26.14 -21.00
N GLN A 17 -18.08 -27.21 -20.61
CA GLN A 17 -19.53 -27.33 -20.80
C GLN A 17 -20.31 -26.26 -20.03
N GLN A 18 -19.96 -25.98 -18.77
CA GLN A 18 -20.56 -24.91 -17.97
C GLN A 18 -20.27 -23.51 -18.55
N LEU A 19 -19.11 -23.31 -19.18
CA LEU A 19 -18.74 -22.07 -19.87
C LEU A 19 -19.35 -21.94 -21.28
N GLN A 20 -20.09 -22.96 -21.75
CA GLN A 20 -20.66 -23.05 -23.10
C GLN A 20 -19.60 -23.00 -24.22
N LEU A 21 -18.38 -23.49 -23.93
CA LEU A 21 -17.24 -23.55 -24.85
C LEU A 21 -17.09 -24.95 -25.44
N THR A 22 -18.12 -25.41 -26.14
CA THR A 22 -18.28 -26.79 -26.63
C THR A 22 -18.07 -26.99 -28.13
N ASP A 23 -17.60 -25.96 -28.85
CA ASP A 23 -17.23 -26.07 -30.26
C ASP A 23 -15.97 -26.94 -30.39
N ASP A 24 -15.96 -27.93 -31.29
CA ASP A 24 -14.84 -28.86 -31.50
C ASP A 24 -13.52 -28.11 -31.79
N ALA A 25 -13.58 -26.98 -32.51
CA ALA A 25 -12.40 -26.16 -32.79
C ALA A 25 -11.83 -25.50 -31.52
N ILE A 26 -12.68 -25.17 -30.55
CA ILE A 26 -12.29 -24.63 -29.25
C ILE A 26 -11.75 -25.75 -28.35
N VAL A 27 -12.48 -26.87 -28.26
CA VAL A 27 -12.14 -28.01 -27.40
C VAL A 27 -10.78 -28.62 -27.81
N ALA A 28 -10.43 -28.58 -29.09
CA ALA A 28 -9.12 -29.00 -29.59
C ALA A 28 -7.94 -28.30 -28.89
N HIS A 29 -8.03 -26.99 -28.61
CA HIS A 29 -6.99 -26.24 -27.88
C HIS A 29 -6.90 -26.59 -26.39
N PHE A 30 -7.94 -27.20 -25.82
CA PHE A 30 -8.02 -27.60 -24.42
C PHE A 30 -8.00 -29.12 -24.19
N LYS A 31 -7.67 -29.91 -25.22
CA LYS A 31 -7.76 -31.39 -25.20
C LYS A 31 -7.06 -32.05 -24.01
N ASN A 32 -5.94 -31.48 -23.57
CA ASN A 32 -5.13 -31.95 -22.44
C ASN A 32 -5.14 -30.98 -21.23
N ALA A 33 -6.08 -30.03 -21.19
CA ALA A 33 -6.23 -29.10 -20.09
C ALA A 33 -6.78 -29.78 -18.83
N GLU A 34 -6.30 -29.35 -17.66
CA GLU A 34 -6.62 -29.91 -16.35
C GLU A 34 -6.97 -28.80 -15.35
N ILE A 35 -7.89 -29.10 -14.43
CA ILE A 35 -8.03 -28.34 -13.18
C ILE A 35 -7.17 -29.04 -12.13
N ASP A 36 -6.02 -28.45 -11.79
CA ASP A 36 -5.09 -28.99 -10.81
C ASP A 36 -5.72 -29.01 -9.41
N ARG A 37 -6.29 -27.88 -9.01
CA ARG A 37 -7.08 -27.69 -7.78
C ARG A 37 -7.93 -26.41 -7.86
N VAL A 38 -8.95 -26.30 -7.02
CA VAL A 38 -9.71 -25.07 -6.81
C VAL A 38 -9.64 -24.71 -5.33
N ILE A 39 -9.25 -23.48 -5.01
CA ILE A 39 -9.26 -22.93 -3.66
C ILE A 39 -10.56 -22.14 -3.47
N VAL A 40 -11.28 -22.40 -2.39
CA VAL A 40 -12.60 -21.80 -2.11
C VAL A 40 -12.56 -21.07 -0.76
N GLU A 41 -12.41 -19.76 -0.79
CA GLU A 41 -12.51 -18.89 0.39
C GLU A 41 -13.98 -18.56 0.66
N LYS A 42 -14.64 -19.36 1.49
CA LYS A 42 -16.08 -19.20 1.80
C LYS A 42 -16.43 -17.83 2.39
N GLN A 43 -15.61 -17.33 3.32
CA GLN A 43 -15.84 -16.04 4.00
C GLN A 43 -15.72 -14.85 3.03
N ALA A 44 -14.70 -14.86 2.16
CA ALA A 44 -14.48 -13.79 1.19
C ALA A 44 -15.32 -13.92 -0.10
N ARG A 45 -16.08 -15.02 -0.25
CA ARG A 45 -16.73 -15.43 -1.51
C ARG A 45 -15.78 -15.36 -2.71
N LYS A 46 -14.56 -15.90 -2.57
CA LYS A 46 -13.57 -15.98 -3.66
C LYS A 46 -13.28 -17.41 -4.05
N TRP A 47 -13.23 -17.68 -5.35
CA TRP A 47 -12.75 -18.95 -5.90
C TRP A 47 -11.48 -18.68 -6.72
N HIS A 48 -10.45 -19.49 -6.49
CA HIS A 48 -9.20 -19.43 -7.24
C HIS A 48 -8.94 -20.77 -7.93
N PHE A 49 -8.91 -20.77 -9.27
CA PHE A 49 -8.67 -21.96 -10.07
C PHE A 49 -7.18 -22.09 -10.44
N HIS A 50 -6.59 -23.25 -10.20
CA HIS A 50 -5.30 -23.58 -10.80
C HIS A 50 -5.54 -24.44 -12.04
N PHE A 51 -5.20 -23.89 -13.21
CA PHE A 51 -5.30 -24.58 -14.49
C PHE A 51 -3.93 -25.03 -14.96
N GLN A 52 -3.87 -26.22 -15.57
CA GLN A 52 -2.71 -26.67 -16.31
C GLN A 52 -3.12 -26.87 -17.78
N PHE A 53 -2.40 -26.25 -18.70
CA PHE A 53 -2.60 -26.41 -20.15
C PHE A 53 -1.37 -27.07 -20.79
N GLU A 54 -1.60 -27.81 -21.87
CA GLU A 54 -0.51 -28.44 -22.63
C GLU A 54 0.32 -27.40 -23.38
N LYS A 55 -0.35 -26.43 -24.05
CA LYS A 55 0.25 -25.37 -24.87
C LYS A 55 -0.33 -24.01 -24.49
N ILE A 56 0.32 -22.95 -24.97
CA ILE A 56 -0.20 -21.58 -24.88
C ILE A 56 -1.51 -21.50 -25.69
N ILE A 57 -2.52 -20.83 -25.11
CA ILE A 57 -3.84 -20.69 -25.73
C ILE A 57 -3.84 -19.45 -26.63
N PRO A 58 -4.45 -19.47 -27.83
CA PRO A 58 -4.53 -18.26 -28.66
C PRO A 58 -5.24 -17.11 -27.94
N CYS A 59 -4.68 -15.89 -28.00
CA CYS A 59 -5.13 -14.71 -27.22
C CYS A 59 -6.65 -14.47 -27.26
N LYS A 60 -7.27 -14.59 -28.45
CA LYS A 60 -8.73 -14.43 -28.63
C LYS A 60 -9.53 -15.50 -27.89
N LEU A 61 -9.06 -16.74 -27.91
CA LEU A 61 -9.70 -17.85 -27.20
C LEU A 61 -9.49 -17.74 -25.69
N TYR A 62 -8.28 -17.38 -25.26
CA TYR A 62 -7.98 -17.10 -23.85
C TYR A 62 -8.87 -16.00 -23.27
N SER A 63 -8.96 -14.85 -23.97
CA SER A 63 -9.83 -13.73 -23.59
C SER A 63 -11.32 -14.12 -23.52
N THR A 64 -11.75 -15.05 -24.38
CA THR A 64 -13.11 -15.61 -24.36
C THR A 64 -13.30 -16.54 -23.16
N PHE A 65 -12.34 -17.42 -22.89
CA PHE A 65 -12.35 -18.34 -21.76
C PHE A 65 -12.43 -17.60 -20.42
N THR A 66 -11.57 -16.60 -20.21
CA THR A 66 -11.53 -15.81 -18.97
C THR A 66 -12.82 -15.01 -18.76
N SER A 67 -13.32 -14.34 -19.81
CA SER A 67 -14.59 -13.62 -19.78
C SER A 67 -15.78 -14.54 -19.46
N GLN A 68 -15.82 -15.75 -20.02
CA GLN A 68 -16.87 -16.72 -19.70
C GLN A 68 -16.73 -17.26 -18.28
N LEU A 69 -15.51 -17.55 -17.84
CA LEU A 69 -15.22 -18.06 -16.49
C LEU A 69 -15.72 -17.09 -15.41
N GLU A 70 -15.40 -15.80 -15.53
CA GLU A 70 -15.90 -14.77 -14.63
C GLU A 70 -17.42 -14.62 -14.72
N ARG A 71 -17.97 -14.51 -15.93
CA ARG A 71 -19.41 -14.32 -16.15
C ARG A 71 -20.25 -15.44 -15.54
N THR A 72 -19.88 -16.70 -15.79
CA THR A 72 -20.63 -17.88 -15.34
C THR A 72 -20.72 -17.97 -13.83
N PHE A 73 -19.64 -17.70 -13.10
CA PHE A 73 -19.61 -17.85 -11.63
C PHE A 73 -19.76 -16.54 -10.84
N SER A 74 -19.86 -15.38 -11.52
CA SER A 74 -20.03 -14.04 -10.92
C SER A 74 -21.12 -13.95 -9.84
N HIS A 75 -22.23 -14.67 -10.00
CA HIS A 75 -23.34 -14.71 -9.05
C HIS A 75 -23.00 -15.47 -7.74
N ILE A 76 -22.00 -16.36 -7.77
CA ILE A 76 -21.56 -17.19 -6.65
C ILE A 76 -20.39 -16.53 -5.92
N ALA A 77 -19.32 -16.22 -6.64
CA ALA A 77 -18.03 -15.81 -6.08
C ALA A 77 -17.26 -14.87 -7.02
N LYS A 78 -16.37 -14.05 -6.47
CA LYS A 78 -15.32 -13.38 -7.26
C LYS A 78 -14.32 -14.45 -7.72
N ILE A 79 -14.05 -14.48 -9.02
CA ILE A 79 -13.17 -15.48 -9.62
C ILE A 79 -11.76 -14.91 -9.79
N SER A 80 -10.78 -15.79 -9.66
CA SER A 80 -9.38 -15.58 -10.00
C SER A 80 -8.79 -16.93 -10.43
N TYR A 81 -7.63 -16.92 -11.06
CA TYR A 81 -7.00 -18.16 -11.52
C TYR A 81 -5.48 -17.99 -11.68
N THR A 82 -4.77 -19.11 -11.78
CA THR A 82 -3.37 -19.20 -12.20
C THR A 82 -3.28 -20.26 -13.28
N VAL A 83 -2.56 -19.97 -14.36
CA VAL A 83 -2.31 -20.92 -15.45
C VAL A 83 -0.87 -21.42 -15.38
N LYS A 84 -0.68 -22.72 -15.58
CA LYS A 84 0.61 -23.35 -15.84
C LYS A 84 0.58 -24.00 -17.22
N VAL A 85 1.47 -23.59 -18.12
CA VAL A 85 1.64 -24.24 -19.43
C VAL A 85 2.83 -25.20 -19.39
N ILE A 86 2.67 -26.39 -19.97
CA ILE A 86 3.72 -27.41 -20.07
C ILE A 86 4.69 -27.08 -21.22
N GLU A 87 4.18 -26.89 -22.45
CA GLU A 87 4.96 -26.48 -23.61
C GLU A 87 4.99 -24.95 -23.73
N GLN A 88 5.99 -24.32 -23.11
CA GLN A 88 6.21 -22.87 -23.14
C GLN A 88 6.87 -22.36 -24.45
N THR A 89 6.73 -23.10 -25.55
CA THR A 89 7.22 -22.66 -26.86
C THR A 89 6.22 -21.69 -27.48
N ALA A 90 6.54 -20.40 -27.44
CA ALA A 90 5.79 -19.35 -28.11
C ALA A 90 6.45 -18.94 -29.43
N ASN A 91 5.63 -18.62 -30.44
CA ASN A 91 6.09 -17.86 -31.61
C ASN A 91 5.91 -16.35 -31.39
N GLU A 92 6.57 -15.54 -32.22
CA GLU A 92 6.55 -14.08 -32.09
C GLU A 92 5.13 -13.50 -32.21
N GLN A 93 4.30 -14.04 -33.12
CA GLN A 93 2.93 -13.56 -33.29
C GLN A 93 2.04 -13.83 -32.07
N GLU A 94 2.23 -14.97 -31.39
CA GLU A 94 1.50 -15.27 -30.14
C GLU A 94 1.84 -14.26 -29.03
N ILE A 95 3.11 -13.90 -28.89
CA ILE A 95 3.55 -12.89 -27.92
C ILE A 95 2.96 -11.51 -28.28
N LEU A 96 2.97 -11.13 -29.57
CA LEU A 96 2.38 -9.88 -30.06
C LEU A 96 0.87 -9.80 -29.86
N ASP A 97 0.14 -10.89 -30.11
CA ASP A 97 -1.31 -10.96 -29.94
C ASP A 97 -1.70 -10.70 -28.46
N TYR A 98 -0.86 -11.14 -27.52
CA TYR A 98 -1.04 -10.90 -26.08
C TYR A 98 -0.59 -9.51 -25.61
N TRP A 99 0.16 -8.74 -26.39
CA TRP A 99 0.74 -7.45 -25.96
C TRP A 99 -0.30 -6.48 -25.37
N LYS A 100 -1.42 -6.29 -26.06
CA LYS A 100 -2.51 -5.40 -25.62
C LYS A 100 -3.32 -5.95 -24.44
N VAL A 101 -3.25 -7.26 -24.17
CA VAL A 101 -3.82 -7.86 -22.95
C VAL A 101 -2.86 -7.64 -21.79
N CYS A 102 -1.56 -7.93 -21.99
CA CYS A 102 -0.52 -7.68 -21.01
C CYS A 102 -0.55 -6.24 -20.48
N ILE A 103 -0.62 -5.23 -21.36
CA ILE A 103 -0.64 -3.81 -20.94
C ILE A 103 -1.84 -3.47 -20.05
N LYS A 104 -3.00 -4.11 -20.25
CA LYS A 104 -4.21 -3.86 -19.45
C LYS A 104 -4.12 -4.41 -18.03
N GLU A 105 -3.32 -5.45 -17.82
CA GLU A 105 -3.06 -6.05 -16.51
C GLU A 105 -1.98 -5.30 -15.70
N ILE A 106 -1.28 -4.31 -16.30
CA ILE A 106 -0.28 -3.51 -15.59
C ILE A 106 -0.96 -2.46 -14.71
N ASP A 107 -0.95 -2.67 -13.40
CA ASP A 107 -1.35 -1.66 -12.41
C ASP A 107 -0.19 -0.68 -12.06
N GLY A 108 -0.52 0.53 -11.61
CA GLY A 108 0.45 1.50 -11.08
C GLY A 108 1.48 2.06 -12.08
N ILE A 109 1.24 1.94 -13.38
CA ILE A 109 2.08 2.50 -14.44
C ILE A 109 1.77 3.99 -14.69
N ALA A 110 2.82 4.79 -14.88
CA ALA A 110 2.69 6.22 -15.14
C ALA A 110 1.97 6.50 -16.47
N PRO A 111 0.99 7.43 -16.54
CA PRO A 111 0.19 7.66 -17.75
C PRO A 111 0.98 7.92 -19.05
N PRO A 112 2.13 8.64 -19.05
CA PRO A 112 2.94 8.81 -20.27
C PRO A 112 3.51 7.49 -20.79
N LEU A 113 3.99 6.62 -19.89
CA LEU A 113 4.50 5.29 -20.24
C LEU A 113 3.37 4.35 -20.69
N LEU A 114 2.21 4.38 -20.02
CA LEU A 114 1.06 3.60 -20.44
C LEU A 114 0.60 3.98 -21.85
N LYS A 115 0.59 5.28 -22.18
CA LYS A 115 0.32 5.78 -23.54
C LYS A 115 1.36 5.26 -24.53
N LEU A 116 2.65 5.41 -24.20
CA LEU A 116 3.78 4.93 -25.01
C LEU A 116 3.71 3.42 -25.31
N LEU A 117 3.30 2.58 -24.35
CA LEU A 117 3.16 1.14 -24.56
C LEU A 117 1.93 0.79 -25.44
N ASN A 118 0.81 1.50 -25.29
CA ASN A 118 -0.39 1.29 -26.11
C ASN A 118 -0.23 1.76 -27.57
N GLU A 119 0.59 2.78 -27.81
CA GLU A 119 0.84 3.36 -29.14
C GLU A 119 1.91 2.58 -29.94
N GLN A 120 2.62 1.62 -29.33
CA GLN A 120 3.67 0.84 -29.98
C GLN A 120 3.35 -0.65 -30.09
N ILE A 121 4.10 -1.32 -30.97
CA ILE A 121 4.17 -2.79 -31.08
C ILE A 121 5.65 -3.16 -30.83
N PRO A 122 5.98 -4.02 -29.84
CA PRO A 122 7.35 -4.40 -29.55
C PRO A 122 7.96 -5.15 -30.73
N LYS A 123 9.27 -5.01 -30.94
CA LYS A 123 10.02 -5.95 -31.79
C LYS A 123 10.41 -7.14 -30.92
N ILE A 124 10.24 -8.35 -31.43
CA ILE A 124 10.63 -9.57 -30.71
C ILE A 124 11.91 -10.11 -31.32
N GLN A 125 12.82 -10.58 -30.46
CA GLN A 125 14.04 -11.27 -30.85
C GLN A 125 14.23 -12.47 -29.91
N GLY A 126 13.63 -13.60 -30.26
CA GLY A 126 13.56 -14.77 -29.38
C GLY A 126 12.78 -14.47 -28.10
N THR A 127 13.44 -14.46 -26.94
CA THR A 127 12.84 -14.14 -25.63
C THR A 127 13.01 -12.67 -25.21
N LYS A 128 13.48 -11.80 -26.11
CA LYS A 128 13.58 -10.35 -25.88
C LYS A 128 12.44 -9.59 -26.52
N LEU A 129 11.80 -8.70 -25.76
CA LEU A 129 10.91 -7.64 -26.26
C LEU A 129 11.67 -6.32 -26.26
N ASN A 130 11.96 -5.79 -27.45
CA ASN A 130 12.55 -4.48 -27.61
C ASN A 130 11.43 -3.43 -27.74
N LEU A 131 11.40 -2.50 -26.79
CA LEU A 131 10.43 -1.40 -26.73
C LEU A 131 11.06 -0.11 -27.24
N SER A 132 10.31 0.65 -28.04
CA SER A 132 10.71 1.99 -28.48
C SER A 132 10.42 3.00 -27.37
N VAL A 133 11.41 3.80 -26.99
CA VAL A 133 11.32 4.86 -25.97
C VAL A 133 11.70 6.21 -26.55
N ARG A 134 11.26 7.31 -25.92
CA ARG A 134 11.52 8.68 -26.39
C ARG A 134 12.82 9.26 -25.83
N ASN A 135 13.28 8.74 -24.70
CA ASN A 135 14.53 9.15 -24.03
C ASN A 135 15.08 8.03 -23.13
N GLU A 136 16.31 8.19 -22.65
CA GLU A 136 16.98 7.22 -21.76
C GLU A 136 16.25 7.03 -20.43
N THR A 137 15.60 8.06 -19.89
CA THR A 137 14.88 8.00 -18.60
C THR A 137 13.66 7.09 -18.68
N GLU A 138 12.89 7.15 -19.77
CA GLU A 138 11.80 6.21 -20.06
C GLU A 138 12.33 4.77 -20.18
N GLY A 139 13.46 4.59 -20.88
CA GLY A 139 14.12 3.29 -21.02
C GLY A 139 14.56 2.69 -19.68
N LEU A 140 15.20 3.51 -18.83
CA LEU A 140 15.58 3.16 -17.47
C LEU A 140 14.37 2.82 -16.59
N ALA A 141 13.27 3.57 -16.71
CA ALA A 141 12.04 3.31 -15.97
C ALA A 141 11.40 1.97 -16.37
N LEU A 142 11.31 1.68 -17.67
CA LEU A 142 10.81 0.40 -18.18
C LEU A 142 11.69 -0.76 -17.71
N LYS A 143 13.02 -0.67 -17.91
CA LYS A 143 13.97 -1.71 -17.49
C LYS A 143 14.00 -1.96 -15.98
N ARG A 144 14.02 -0.91 -15.14
CA ARG A 144 14.16 -1.07 -13.69
C ARG A 144 12.85 -1.36 -12.95
N LYS A 145 11.72 -0.77 -13.36
CA LYS A 145 10.44 -0.87 -12.62
C LYS A 145 9.44 -1.83 -13.26
N TYR A 146 9.34 -1.86 -14.59
CA TYR A 146 8.25 -2.58 -15.27
C TYR A 146 8.71 -3.88 -15.94
N SER A 147 10.01 -4.15 -16.05
CA SER A 147 10.53 -5.36 -16.70
C SER A 147 10.11 -6.65 -16.00
N SER A 148 10.11 -6.69 -14.66
CA SER A 148 9.60 -7.84 -13.90
C SER A 148 8.09 -7.97 -14.07
N ILE A 149 7.34 -6.88 -13.84
CA ILE A 149 5.88 -6.85 -13.91
C ILE A 149 5.37 -7.40 -15.25
N ILE A 150 5.94 -6.96 -16.38
CA ILE A 150 5.53 -7.43 -17.71
C ILE A 150 5.93 -8.91 -17.91
N ALA A 151 7.12 -9.32 -17.46
CA ALA A 151 7.55 -10.72 -17.53
C ALA A 151 6.64 -11.64 -16.70
N ASP A 152 6.26 -11.22 -15.50
CA ASP A 152 5.37 -11.95 -14.58
C ASP A 152 3.96 -12.10 -15.17
N ILE A 153 3.43 -11.05 -15.81
CA ILE A 153 2.13 -11.11 -16.52
C ILE A 153 2.18 -12.10 -17.68
N TYR A 154 3.24 -12.07 -18.50
CA TYR A 154 3.43 -13.03 -19.60
C TYR A 154 3.60 -14.47 -19.08
N GLN A 155 4.34 -14.69 -17.99
CA GLN A 155 4.40 -15.99 -17.32
C GLN A 155 3.02 -16.44 -16.78
N GLY A 156 2.20 -15.51 -16.29
CA GLY A 156 0.82 -15.77 -15.87
C GLY A 156 -0.10 -16.25 -17.01
N PHE A 157 0.21 -15.87 -18.26
CA PHE A 157 -0.43 -16.41 -19.47
C PHE A 157 0.20 -17.73 -19.96
N GLY A 158 1.33 -18.15 -19.36
CA GLY A 158 2.05 -19.39 -19.68
C GLY A 158 3.20 -19.25 -20.68
N PHE A 159 3.63 -18.03 -21.01
CA PHE A 159 4.81 -17.78 -21.82
C PHE A 159 6.10 -18.07 -21.03
N PRO A 160 7.24 -18.31 -21.72
CA PRO A 160 8.53 -18.44 -21.05
C PRO A 160 8.95 -17.09 -20.44
N MET A 161 10.00 -17.07 -19.62
CA MET A 161 10.51 -15.81 -19.06
C MET A 161 11.02 -14.88 -20.17
N LEU A 162 10.27 -13.81 -20.43
CA LEU A 162 10.62 -12.78 -21.39
C LEU A 162 11.48 -11.70 -20.71
N SER A 163 12.38 -11.11 -21.47
CA SER A 163 13.26 -10.02 -21.04
C SER A 163 12.99 -8.76 -21.85
N ILE A 164 13.09 -7.57 -21.23
CA ILE A 164 12.75 -6.31 -21.88
C ILE A 164 14.01 -5.50 -22.17
N ASP A 165 14.16 -5.12 -23.42
CA ASP A 165 15.16 -4.16 -23.89
C ASP A 165 14.48 -2.88 -24.41
N THR A 166 15.26 -1.81 -24.59
CA THR A 166 14.71 -0.50 -24.95
C THR A 166 15.61 0.22 -25.95
N GLU A 167 15.03 0.60 -27.09
CA GLU A 167 15.69 1.36 -28.18
C GLU A 167 15.14 2.80 -28.21
N ILE A 168 16.00 3.81 -28.34
CA ILE A 168 15.54 5.20 -28.46
C ILE A 168 15.03 5.42 -29.89
N SER A 169 13.82 5.95 -30.02
CA SER A 169 13.20 6.25 -31.31
C SER A 169 13.74 7.57 -31.90
N GLU A 170 14.35 7.50 -33.08
CA GLU A 170 14.96 8.66 -33.78
C GLU A 170 13.97 9.79 -34.13
N ASN A 171 12.66 9.53 -34.06
CA ASN A 171 11.58 10.48 -34.37
C ASN A 171 11.01 11.23 -33.14
N ALA A 172 11.66 11.19 -31.99
CA ALA A 172 11.20 11.91 -30.80
C ALA A 172 11.60 13.40 -30.84
N SER A 173 10.68 14.28 -31.22
CA SER A 173 10.87 15.73 -31.15
C SER A 173 11.11 16.21 -29.72
N SER A 174 12.30 16.78 -29.47
CA SER A 174 12.74 17.37 -28.19
C SER A 174 11.75 18.38 -27.59
N ASP A 175 11.09 19.15 -28.46
CA ASP A 175 10.48 20.42 -28.08
C ASP A 175 9.25 20.27 -27.18
N GLU A 176 8.44 19.22 -27.36
CA GLU A 176 7.29 18.96 -26.47
C GLU A 176 7.73 18.52 -25.07
N TYR A 177 8.83 17.77 -24.96
CA TYR A 177 9.35 17.29 -23.68
C TYR A 177 10.06 18.41 -22.91
N ASP A 178 10.85 19.25 -23.59
CA ASP A 178 11.46 20.44 -22.99
C ASP A 178 10.41 21.47 -22.54
N GLN A 179 9.33 21.63 -23.29
CA GLN A 179 8.18 22.44 -22.88
C GLN A 179 7.45 21.83 -21.68
N PHE A 180 7.29 20.50 -21.61
CA PHE A 180 6.69 19.82 -20.46
C PHE A 180 7.57 19.90 -19.19
N ILE A 181 8.89 19.73 -19.31
CA ILE A 181 9.84 19.92 -18.19
C ILE A 181 9.76 21.36 -17.69
N LYS A 182 9.86 22.36 -18.57
CA LYS A 182 9.75 23.79 -18.18
C LYS A 182 8.38 24.15 -17.60
N ALA A 183 7.29 23.58 -18.14
CA ALA A 183 5.96 23.77 -17.59
C ALA A 183 5.84 23.15 -16.18
N LYS A 184 6.42 21.96 -15.96
CA LYS A 184 6.41 21.29 -14.67
C LYS A 184 7.32 21.96 -13.65
N GLU A 185 8.52 22.40 -14.02
CA GLU A 185 9.39 23.20 -13.14
C GLU A 185 8.71 24.52 -12.76
N LYS A 186 8.01 25.17 -13.70
CA LYS A 186 7.22 26.37 -13.41
C LYS A 186 6.02 26.05 -12.52
N GLU A 187 5.34 24.92 -12.72
CA GLU A 187 4.23 24.49 -11.85
C GLU A 187 4.72 24.13 -10.45
N ASP A 188 5.84 23.42 -10.29
CA ASP A 188 6.42 23.07 -8.99
C ASP A 188 6.98 24.34 -8.28
N GLN A 189 7.53 25.31 -9.02
CA GLN A 189 7.88 26.63 -8.49
C GLN A 189 6.64 27.44 -8.09
N GLU A 190 5.59 27.48 -8.90
CA GLU A 190 4.33 28.16 -8.58
C GLU A 190 3.62 27.51 -7.39
N ARG A 191 3.59 26.17 -7.29
CA ARG A 191 3.08 25.43 -6.13
C ARG A 191 3.93 25.67 -4.89
N GLY A 192 5.25 25.73 -5.02
CA GLY A 192 6.16 26.09 -3.93
C GLY A 192 5.94 27.51 -3.43
N LEU A 193 5.80 28.48 -4.34
CA LEU A 193 5.47 29.86 -4.01
C LEU A 193 4.07 29.97 -3.39
N LEU A 194 3.07 29.28 -3.94
CA LEU A 194 1.70 29.24 -3.42
C LEU A 194 1.67 28.63 -2.01
N ALA A 195 2.43 27.55 -1.75
CA ALA A 195 2.55 26.98 -0.42
C ALA A 195 3.24 27.92 0.58
N MET A 196 4.28 28.65 0.15
CA MET A 196 4.92 29.69 0.97
C MET A 196 3.99 30.89 1.21
N ILE A 197 3.24 31.33 0.21
CA ILE A 197 2.25 32.41 0.31
C ILE A 197 1.04 31.97 1.17
N GLU A 198 0.64 30.69 1.12
CA GLU A 198 -0.42 30.15 1.95
C GLU A 198 0.04 29.94 3.40
N MET A 199 1.30 29.55 3.62
CA MET A 199 1.93 29.59 4.95
C MET A 199 1.99 31.02 5.50
N GLN A 200 2.49 31.99 4.72
CA GLN A 200 2.55 33.39 5.12
C GLN A 200 1.16 34.01 5.31
N LYS A 201 0.15 33.62 4.52
CA LYS A 201 -1.25 34.01 4.77
C LYS A 201 -1.77 33.38 6.05
N LYS A 202 -1.54 32.10 6.31
CA LYS A 202 -1.93 31.46 7.57
C LYS A 202 -1.21 32.03 8.79
N GLU A 203 0.01 32.54 8.64
CA GLU A 203 0.74 33.28 9.68
C GLU A 203 0.22 34.73 9.84
N ALA A 204 -0.12 35.43 8.75
CA ALA A 204 -0.74 36.75 8.79
C ALA A 204 -2.19 36.73 9.32
N GLU A 205 -2.98 35.72 8.98
CA GLU A 205 -4.35 35.49 9.47
C GLU A 205 -4.34 35.12 10.97
N LYS A 206 -3.34 34.35 11.43
CA LYS A 206 -3.05 34.16 12.85
C LYS A 206 -2.60 35.46 13.55
N SER A 207 -1.98 36.38 12.82
CA SER A 207 -1.52 37.69 13.35
C SER A 207 -2.63 38.75 13.39
N GLN A 208 -3.76 38.54 12.68
CA GLN A 208 -4.92 39.44 12.68
C GLN A 208 -6.10 38.94 13.51
N SER A 209 -6.04 37.72 14.05
CA SER A 209 -7.07 37.11 14.90
C SER A 209 -6.76 37.21 16.41
N ASP A 210 -5.94 38.18 16.80
CA ASP A 210 -5.57 38.45 18.20
C ASP A 210 -6.67 39.27 18.94
N GLY A 211 -7.90 38.78 18.83
CA GLY A 211 -9.12 39.38 19.38
C GLY A 211 -9.91 38.34 20.16
N THR A 212 -9.71 38.30 21.48
CA THR A 212 -10.44 37.44 22.44
C THR A 212 -10.34 35.93 22.17
N GLN A 213 -9.12 35.37 22.20
CA GLN A 213 -8.98 33.96 22.55
C GLN A 213 -9.31 33.76 24.04
N SER A 214 -10.31 32.93 24.33
CA SER A 214 -10.47 32.33 25.66
C SER A 214 -9.37 31.27 25.84
N ASP A 215 -8.44 31.48 26.77
CA ASP A 215 -7.29 30.60 27.04
C ASP A 215 -7.67 29.31 27.81
N GLY A 216 -8.79 28.70 27.42
CA GLY A 216 -9.42 27.56 28.09
C GLY A 216 -9.86 26.48 27.09
N PRO A 217 -9.97 25.22 27.57
CA PRO A 217 -10.34 24.07 26.75
C PRO A 217 -11.68 24.32 26.05
N LEU A 218 -11.74 24.02 24.75
CA LEU A 218 -12.94 24.26 23.94
C LEU A 218 -14.17 23.58 24.57
N THR A 219 -15.19 24.38 24.86
CA THR A 219 -16.47 23.89 25.40
C THR A 219 -17.60 24.52 24.60
N ILE A 220 -18.49 23.68 24.08
CA ILE A 220 -19.68 24.05 23.30
C ILE A 220 -20.86 23.33 23.96
N GLY A 221 -21.93 24.06 24.29
CA GLY A 221 -23.08 23.48 24.98
C GLY A 221 -22.81 23.21 26.46
N LEU A 222 -23.41 22.14 27.00
CA LEU A 222 -23.34 21.77 28.41
C LEU A 222 -22.18 20.81 28.67
N THR A 223 -21.35 21.11 29.67
CA THR A 223 -20.24 20.24 30.12
C THR A 223 -20.66 18.78 30.25
N ILE A 224 -19.93 17.92 29.56
CA ILE A 224 -19.97 16.47 29.71
C ILE A 224 -19.02 16.14 30.87
N LYS A 225 -19.56 15.57 31.94
CA LYS A 225 -18.75 15.18 33.11
C LYS A 225 -17.86 13.98 32.79
N ASP A 226 -16.77 13.83 33.54
CA ASP A 226 -15.87 12.69 33.42
C ASP A 226 -16.45 11.36 33.97
N ASP A 227 -17.52 11.43 34.76
CA ASP A 227 -18.29 10.27 35.25
C ASP A 227 -19.49 9.90 34.35
N ALA A 228 -19.58 10.47 33.14
CA ALA A 228 -20.61 10.11 32.18
C ALA A 228 -20.42 8.68 31.64
N ASP A 229 -21.52 8.04 31.27
CA ASP A 229 -21.50 6.74 30.59
C ASP A 229 -21.06 6.92 29.14
N PHE A 230 -19.76 6.75 28.90
CA PHE A 230 -19.14 6.88 27.58
C PHE A 230 -19.20 5.54 26.84
N ARG A 231 -19.93 5.53 25.72
CA ARG A 231 -20.03 4.38 24.84
C ARG A 231 -18.88 4.36 23.86
N LYS A 232 -18.38 3.17 23.54
CA LYS A 232 -17.43 2.97 22.44
C LYS A 232 -18.14 3.14 21.10
N LEU A 233 -17.40 3.58 20.09
CA LEU A 233 -17.95 3.73 18.74
C LEU A 233 -18.28 2.38 18.08
N GLU A 234 -17.60 1.28 18.43
CA GLU A 234 -17.93 -0.06 17.94
C GLU A 234 -19.30 -0.58 18.39
N GLU A 235 -19.86 -0.03 19.47
CA GLU A 235 -21.15 -0.44 20.04
C GLU A 235 -22.35 0.32 19.46
N ILE A 236 -22.12 1.32 18.59
CA ILE A 236 -23.16 2.16 18.01
C ILE A 236 -23.62 1.53 16.70
N VAL A 237 -24.68 0.72 16.77
CA VAL A 237 -25.22 -0.06 15.64
C VAL A 237 -26.61 0.37 15.17
N ASP A 238 -27.33 1.15 15.97
CA ASP A 238 -28.71 1.59 15.75
C ASP A 238 -28.89 3.09 16.10
N GLU A 239 -30.07 3.65 15.81
CA GLU A 239 -30.43 5.00 16.24
C GLU A 239 -30.62 5.09 17.76
N GLU A 240 -29.93 6.02 18.41
CA GLU A 240 -29.93 6.21 19.86
C GLU A 240 -30.21 7.67 20.24
N ARG A 241 -31.13 7.91 21.18
CA ARG A 241 -31.57 9.27 21.52
C ARG A 241 -30.51 10.15 22.17
N ARG A 242 -29.59 9.57 22.94
CA ARG A 242 -28.56 10.32 23.67
C ARG A 242 -27.39 9.42 24.02
N VAL A 243 -26.27 9.64 23.34
CA VAL A 243 -25.00 8.93 23.54
C VAL A 243 -23.92 9.96 23.87
N ALA A 244 -23.01 9.61 24.78
CA ALA A 244 -21.75 10.32 24.99
C ALA A 244 -20.60 9.44 24.49
N VAL A 245 -19.66 10.03 23.75
CA VAL A 245 -18.50 9.34 23.16
C VAL A 245 -17.25 10.18 23.36
N GLU A 246 -16.09 9.55 23.36
CA GLU A 246 -14.77 10.20 23.36
C GLU A 246 -14.05 9.84 22.06
N GLY A 247 -13.30 10.76 21.45
CA GLY A 247 -12.57 10.42 20.23
C GLY A 247 -11.62 11.48 19.68
N PHE A 248 -10.68 10.99 18.88
CA PHE A 248 -9.72 11.76 18.10
C PHE A 248 -10.35 12.32 16.82
N VAL A 249 -10.27 13.63 16.62
CA VAL A 249 -10.73 14.32 15.40
C VAL A 249 -9.70 14.13 14.28
N PHE A 250 -10.05 13.34 13.26
CA PHE A 250 -9.20 13.14 12.09
C PHE A 250 -9.62 13.95 10.86
N PHE A 251 -10.82 14.54 10.88
CA PHE A 251 -11.35 15.47 9.86
C PHE A 251 -12.29 16.48 10.55
N ALA A 252 -12.25 17.75 10.14
CA ALA A 252 -13.21 18.79 10.56
C ALA A 252 -13.37 19.84 9.45
N GLU A 253 -14.60 20.29 9.23
CA GLU A 253 -14.99 21.31 8.25
C GLU A 253 -16.16 22.13 8.80
N THR A 254 -16.14 23.46 8.58
CA THR A 254 -17.27 24.35 8.89
C THR A 254 -17.84 24.95 7.60
N LYS A 255 -19.15 24.89 7.43
CA LYS A 255 -19.87 25.40 6.25
C LYS A 255 -21.05 26.27 6.63
N GLU A 256 -21.18 27.43 6.00
CA GLU A 256 -22.36 28.29 6.16
C GLU A 256 -23.55 27.75 5.34
N LEU A 257 -24.73 27.71 5.96
CA LEU A 257 -25.98 27.29 5.32
C LEU A 257 -26.72 28.50 4.76
N ARG A 258 -27.62 28.26 3.80
CA ARG A 258 -28.52 29.30 3.22
C ARG A 258 -29.40 30.03 4.27
N SER A 259 -29.51 29.47 5.48
CA SER A 259 -30.22 30.06 6.62
C SER A 259 -29.36 30.98 7.50
N GLY A 260 -28.09 31.22 7.15
CA GLY A 260 -27.13 31.98 7.96
C GLY A 260 -26.64 31.25 9.22
N ARG A 261 -26.92 29.95 9.36
CA ARG A 261 -26.40 29.08 10.43
C ARG A 261 -25.15 28.36 9.96
N THR A 262 -24.20 28.12 10.85
CA THR A 262 -22.99 27.37 10.55
C THR A 262 -23.19 25.89 10.88
N LEU A 263 -22.88 25.02 9.93
CA LEU A 263 -22.78 23.58 10.12
C LEU A 263 -21.31 23.20 10.32
N LEU A 264 -20.97 22.69 11.49
CA LEU A 264 -19.73 21.97 11.75
C LEU A 264 -19.95 20.50 11.40
N THR A 265 -19.09 19.94 10.55
CA THR A 265 -19.04 18.50 10.28
C THR A 265 -17.64 18.00 10.58
N PHE A 266 -17.52 17.01 11.46
CA PHE A 266 -16.23 16.42 11.83
C PHE A 266 -16.35 14.90 11.93
N LYS A 267 -15.22 14.20 11.87
CA LYS A 267 -15.16 12.74 12.04
C LYS A 267 -14.24 12.41 13.19
N ILE A 268 -14.72 11.56 14.08
CA ILE A 268 -14.00 11.10 15.27
C ILE A 268 -13.80 9.59 15.27
N THR A 269 -12.71 9.15 15.90
CA THR A 269 -12.42 7.75 16.17
C THR A 269 -11.91 7.58 17.60
N ASP A 270 -12.36 6.53 18.27
CA ASP A 270 -11.82 6.01 19.54
C ASP A 270 -10.82 4.87 19.31
N TYR A 271 -10.47 4.61 18.04
CA TYR A 271 -9.75 3.45 17.51
C TYR A 271 -10.47 2.10 17.62
N THR A 272 -11.71 2.03 18.14
CA THR A 272 -12.58 0.85 18.00
C THR A 272 -13.43 0.95 16.74
N SER A 273 -13.96 2.15 16.45
CA SER A 273 -14.67 2.48 15.22
C SER A 273 -14.53 3.98 14.89
N SER A 274 -15.36 4.51 14.01
CA SER A 274 -15.40 5.93 13.64
C SER A 274 -16.83 6.38 13.36
N ILE A 275 -17.17 7.62 13.71
CA ILE A 275 -18.48 8.21 13.40
C ILE A 275 -18.35 9.65 12.87
N MET A 276 -19.28 10.05 12.01
CA MET A 276 -19.44 11.43 11.59
C MET A 276 -20.32 12.18 12.61
N VAL A 277 -19.85 13.34 13.06
CA VAL A 277 -20.60 14.25 13.92
C VAL A 277 -20.99 15.49 13.13
N LYS A 278 -22.25 15.91 13.24
CA LYS A 278 -22.80 17.15 12.67
C LYS A 278 -23.35 18.03 13.79
N MET A 279 -23.00 19.31 13.78
CA MET A 279 -23.51 20.30 14.74
C MET A 279 -23.94 21.57 14.02
N PHE A 280 -25.11 22.08 14.37
CA PHE A 280 -25.70 23.28 13.77
C PHE A 280 -25.67 24.41 14.79
N SER A 281 -24.99 25.53 14.48
CA SER A 281 -24.83 26.64 15.42
C SER A 281 -26.19 27.19 15.86
N ARG A 282 -26.36 27.52 17.13
CA ARG A 282 -27.58 28.18 17.65
C ARG A 282 -27.54 29.69 17.38
N ASP A 283 -26.33 30.25 17.48
CA ASP A 283 -26.02 31.66 17.38
C ASP A 283 -24.65 31.86 16.66
N LYS A 284 -24.09 33.07 16.77
CA LYS A 284 -22.78 33.44 16.21
C LYS A 284 -21.60 33.07 17.12
N GLU A 285 -21.83 32.83 18.41
CA GLU A 285 -20.79 32.46 19.37
C GLU A 285 -20.43 30.98 19.18
N ASP A 286 -21.44 30.10 19.07
CA ASP A 286 -21.28 28.72 18.60
C ASP A 286 -20.51 28.68 17.27
N ALA A 287 -20.87 29.53 16.30
CA ALA A 287 -20.23 29.54 14.98
C ALA A 287 -18.73 29.88 15.04
N ALA A 288 -18.31 30.79 15.93
CA ALA A 288 -16.90 31.09 16.16
C ALA A 288 -16.18 29.94 16.88
N LEU A 289 -16.82 29.31 17.88
CA LEU A 289 -16.28 28.14 18.57
C LEU A 289 -16.13 26.93 17.64
N TYR A 290 -17.01 26.76 16.66
CA TYR A 290 -16.95 25.66 15.68
C TYR A 290 -15.68 25.71 14.83
N GLN A 291 -15.16 26.91 14.52
CA GLN A 291 -13.90 27.08 13.78
C GLN A 291 -12.66 26.62 14.58
N ARG A 292 -12.76 26.48 15.90
CA ARG A 292 -11.68 25.95 16.75
C ARG A 292 -11.54 24.42 16.63
N VAL A 293 -12.60 23.71 16.21
CA VAL A 293 -12.57 22.25 16.06
C VAL A 293 -11.68 21.88 14.88
N SER A 294 -10.56 21.21 15.16
CA SER A 294 -9.52 20.94 14.17
C SER A 294 -8.95 19.53 14.28
N LYS A 295 -8.35 19.05 13.18
CA LYS A 295 -7.68 17.74 13.14
C LYS A 295 -6.55 17.70 14.16
N GLY A 296 -6.52 16.67 14.99
CA GLY A 296 -5.54 16.50 16.07
C GLY A 296 -6.12 16.64 17.47
N MET A 297 -7.29 17.28 17.62
CA MET A 297 -7.98 17.41 18.89
C MET A 297 -8.57 16.08 19.35
N TRP A 298 -8.70 15.91 20.67
CA TRP A 298 -9.56 14.89 21.28
C TRP A 298 -10.76 15.57 21.91
N LEU A 299 -11.95 15.05 21.64
CA LEU A 299 -13.20 15.63 22.09
C LEU A 299 -14.07 14.58 22.78
N LYS A 300 -14.70 14.99 23.88
CA LYS A 300 -15.93 14.39 24.41
C LYS A 300 -17.08 15.00 23.61
N VAL A 301 -17.96 14.17 23.07
CA VAL A 301 -19.11 14.61 22.27
C VAL A 301 -20.36 13.95 22.80
N ARG A 302 -21.45 14.72 22.94
CA ARG A 302 -22.75 14.20 23.36
C ARG A 302 -23.83 14.63 22.38
N GLY A 303 -24.63 13.67 21.92
CA GLY A 303 -25.59 13.87 20.85
C GLY A 303 -26.56 12.70 20.68
N SER A 304 -27.44 12.79 19.69
CA SER A 304 -28.30 11.66 19.26
C SER A 304 -27.71 11.01 18.01
N ILE A 305 -27.74 9.69 17.92
CA ILE A 305 -27.41 8.93 16.72
C ILE A 305 -28.65 8.83 15.83
N GLN A 306 -28.53 9.22 14.56
CA GLN A 306 -29.61 9.25 13.58
C GLN A 306 -29.09 8.75 12.22
N ASN A 307 -29.93 8.08 11.44
CA ASN A 307 -29.61 7.69 10.07
C ASN A 307 -29.69 8.90 9.13
N ASP A 308 -28.56 9.32 8.57
CA ASP A 308 -28.52 10.40 7.59
C ASP A 308 -28.71 9.83 6.17
N THR A 309 -29.87 10.08 5.57
CA THR A 309 -30.22 9.53 4.25
C THR A 309 -29.38 10.06 3.08
N PHE A 310 -28.66 11.17 3.27
CA PHE A 310 -27.74 11.72 2.26
C PHE A 310 -26.36 11.07 2.34
N VAL A 311 -25.84 10.85 3.55
CA VAL A 311 -24.57 10.12 3.81
C VAL A 311 -24.77 8.60 3.67
N ARG A 312 -26.00 8.12 3.92
CA ARG A 312 -26.43 6.71 3.99
C ARG A 312 -25.73 5.93 5.11
N ASP A 313 -25.56 6.58 6.25
CA ASP A 313 -24.84 6.05 7.40
C ASP A 313 -25.40 6.66 8.71
N LEU A 314 -25.07 6.04 9.85
CA LEU A 314 -25.37 6.59 11.16
C LEU A 314 -24.46 7.80 11.43
N VAL A 315 -25.07 8.93 11.81
CA VAL A 315 -24.36 10.15 12.21
C VAL A 315 -24.78 10.57 13.61
N MET A 316 -23.85 11.14 14.36
CA MET A 316 -24.18 11.83 15.59
C MET A 316 -24.59 13.27 15.28
N ILE A 317 -25.83 13.63 15.62
CA ILE A 317 -26.23 15.04 15.76
C ILE A 317 -25.77 15.50 17.14
N GLY A 318 -24.64 16.22 17.16
CA GLY A 318 -24.00 16.69 18.38
C GLY A 318 -24.72 17.89 18.98
N ASN A 319 -24.85 17.89 20.30
CA ASN A 319 -25.39 19.00 21.10
C ASN A 319 -24.31 19.66 21.95
N ASP A 320 -23.36 18.87 22.44
CA ASP A 320 -22.30 19.29 23.35
C ASP A 320 -20.93 18.76 22.90
N ILE A 321 -19.89 19.59 23.01
CA ILE A 321 -18.47 19.22 22.85
C ILE A 321 -17.69 19.73 24.05
N ASN A 322 -16.79 18.91 24.58
CA ASN A 322 -15.69 19.37 25.44
C ASN A 322 -14.36 18.84 24.91
N GLU A 323 -13.37 19.71 24.80
CA GLU A 323 -11.98 19.32 24.55
C GLU A 323 -11.45 18.52 25.75
N MET A 324 -10.79 17.42 25.44
CA MET A 324 -10.11 16.57 26.41
C MET A 324 -8.69 16.31 25.94
N ARG A 325 -7.81 15.94 26.89
CA ARG A 325 -6.49 15.41 26.57
C ARG A 325 -6.51 13.92 26.91
N PRO A 326 -6.26 13.01 25.94
CA PRO A 326 -6.31 11.59 26.20
C PRO A 326 -5.20 11.20 27.17
N LYS A 327 -5.48 10.27 28.09
CA LYS A 327 -4.44 9.61 28.87
C LYS A 327 -3.75 8.55 27.99
N GLY A 328 -2.88 9.02 27.09
CA GLY A 328 -2.01 8.13 26.32
C GLY A 328 -1.09 7.30 27.23
N ARG A 329 -0.49 6.23 26.70
CA ARG A 329 0.43 5.38 27.47
C ARG A 329 1.57 6.22 28.05
N ILE A 330 1.77 6.16 29.36
CA ILE A 330 2.83 6.86 30.09
C ILE A 330 3.96 5.86 30.39
N ASP A 331 5.20 6.27 30.18
CA ASP A 331 6.37 5.55 30.69
C ASP A 331 6.61 6.03 32.13
N SER A 332 6.37 5.16 33.11
CA SER A 332 6.45 5.48 34.55
C SER A 332 7.79 5.14 35.20
N ALA A 333 8.82 4.74 34.44
CA ALA A 333 10.15 4.50 35.00
C ALA A 333 10.78 5.81 35.54
N PRO A 334 11.73 5.76 36.48
CA PRO A 334 12.44 6.94 36.96
C PRO A 334 13.18 7.69 35.83
N GLU A 335 13.43 8.98 36.04
CA GLU A 335 14.30 9.75 35.16
C GLU A 335 15.73 9.17 35.20
N GLY A 336 16.37 9.05 34.03
CA GLY A 336 17.66 8.39 33.89
C GLY A 336 17.60 6.88 33.62
N GLU A 337 16.56 6.19 34.08
CA GLU A 337 16.31 4.73 33.93
C GLU A 337 15.35 4.39 32.77
N LYS A 338 15.12 5.34 31.87
CA LYS A 338 14.23 5.17 30.70
C LYS A 338 14.79 4.16 29.69
N ARG A 339 13.88 3.38 29.09
CA ARG A 339 14.19 2.42 28.01
C ARG A 339 14.80 3.12 26.79
N VAL A 340 15.56 2.37 26.00
CA VAL A 340 15.91 2.67 24.61
C VAL A 340 15.32 1.56 23.74
N GLU A 341 14.63 1.93 22.67
CA GLU A 341 14.18 0.95 21.67
C GLU A 341 15.33 0.63 20.70
N LEU A 342 15.52 -0.65 20.38
CA LEU A 342 16.64 -1.17 19.61
C LEU A 342 16.23 -1.92 18.34
N HIS A 343 14.96 -2.30 18.19
CA HIS A 343 14.40 -2.89 16.97
C HIS A 343 13.06 -2.22 16.68
N LEU A 344 12.95 -1.53 15.54
CA LEU A 344 11.77 -0.75 15.20
C LEU A 344 11.66 -0.50 13.69
N HIS A 345 10.44 -0.68 13.19
CA HIS A 345 10.07 -0.51 11.79
C HIS A 345 9.34 0.81 11.54
N SER A 346 9.57 1.37 10.36
CA SER A 346 8.86 2.51 9.81
C SER A 346 8.13 2.10 8.52
N PRO A 347 7.31 2.97 7.89
CA PRO A 347 6.60 2.63 6.66
C PRO A 347 7.51 2.39 5.44
N MET A 348 8.83 2.48 5.61
CA MET A 348 9.82 2.05 4.62
C MET A 348 10.07 0.54 4.65
N SER A 349 9.78 -0.15 5.76
CA SER A 349 9.61 -1.60 5.80
C SER A 349 8.38 -1.97 4.97
N GLN A 350 8.61 -2.43 3.75
CA GLN A 350 7.60 -2.51 2.70
C GLN A 350 6.39 -3.38 3.11
N MET A 351 5.22 -2.74 3.20
CA MET A 351 3.94 -3.36 3.57
C MET A 351 3.86 -3.98 4.98
N ASP A 352 4.84 -3.70 5.84
CA ASP A 352 4.92 -4.27 7.20
C ASP A 352 4.49 -3.28 8.29
N ALA A 353 5.09 -2.08 8.33
CA ALA A 353 4.86 -1.11 9.40
C ALA A 353 4.09 0.15 8.96
N VAL A 354 3.33 0.72 9.90
CA VAL A 354 2.29 1.73 9.62
C VAL A 354 2.50 3.09 10.28
N THR A 355 3.32 3.18 11.34
CA THR A 355 3.51 4.42 12.12
C THR A 355 4.71 5.20 11.60
N SER A 356 4.56 6.50 11.33
CA SER A 356 5.66 7.30 10.77
C SER A 356 6.84 7.41 11.75
N VAL A 357 8.07 7.45 11.21
CA VAL A 357 9.28 7.63 12.04
C VAL A 357 9.26 8.94 12.84
N LYS A 358 8.61 9.99 12.30
CA LYS A 358 8.41 11.28 12.99
C LYS A 358 7.56 11.12 14.24
N ASP A 359 6.50 10.32 14.18
CA ASP A 359 5.62 10.06 15.33
C ASP A 359 6.32 9.16 16.37
N LEU A 360 7.03 8.12 15.91
CA LEU A 360 7.78 7.20 16.77
C LEU A 360 8.87 7.93 17.58
N VAL A 361 9.69 8.76 16.92
CA VAL A 361 10.72 9.59 17.57
C VAL A 361 10.08 10.60 18.52
N SER A 362 8.99 11.25 18.12
CA SER A 362 8.26 12.19 18.99
C SER A 362 7.63 11.50 20.21
N GLN A 363 7.27 10.22 20.10
CA GLN A 363 6.73 9.44 21.22
C GLN A 363 7.84 8.97 22.18
N ALA A 364 9.00 8.58 21.67
CA ALA A 364 10.18 8.29 22.49
C ALA A 364 10.63 9.54 23.30
N ALA A 365 10.60 10.72 22.69
CA ALA A 365 10.83 11.99 23.38
C ALA A 365 9.83 12.25 24.52
N LYS A 366 8.53 12.05 24.28
CA LYS A 366 7.48 12.16 25.33
C LYS A 366 7.67 11.16 26.48
N TRP A 367 8.31 10.02 26.23
CA TRP A 367 8.65 9.04 27.27
C TRP A 367 10.02 9.28 27.94
N GLY A 368 10.77 10.29 27.52
CA GLY A 368 12.10 10.61 28.06
C GLY A 368 13.18 9.59 27.67
N HIS A 369 12.96 8.83 26.59
CA HIS A 369 13.95 7.86 26.09
C HIS A 369 15.16 8.63 25.54
N LYS A 370 16.38 8.22 25.85
CA LYS A 370 17.61 8.93 25.42
C LYS A 370 17.97 8.70 23.95
N ALA A 371 17.48 7.59 23.38
CA ALA A 371 17.76 7.16 22.03
C ALA A 371 16.64 6.27 21.49
N ILE A 372 16.60 6.11 20.17
CA ILE A 372 15.69 5.21 19.45
C ILE A 372 16.40 4.65 18.22
N ALA A 373 16.36 3.33 18.03
CA ALA A 373 16.85 2.71 16.80
C ALA A 373 15.80 2.70 15.70
N ILE A 374 16.26 2.74 14.45
CA ILE A 374 15.45 2.50 13.25
C ILE A 374 16.11 1.33 12.52
N THR A 375 15.37 0.25 12.28
CA THR A 375 15.90 -1.02 11.75
C THR A 375 14.94 -1.58 10.68
N ASP A 376 14.71 -0.81 9.63
CA ASP A 376 13.79 -1.23 8.55
C ASP A 376 14.30 -2.50 7.82
N HIS A 377 13.35 -3.30 7.30
CA HIS A 377 13.65 -4.53 6.58
C HIS A 377 14.43 -4.27 5.29
N ALA A 378 15.70 -4.71 5.26
CA ALA A 378 16.63 -4.64 4.13
C ALA A 378 16.86 -3.25 3.51
N VAL A 379 16.37 -2.17 4.14
CA VAL A 379 16.44 -0.79 3.61
C VAL A 379 16.77 0.22 4.69
N VAL A 380 17.24 1.39 4.26
CA VAL A 380 17.61 2.54 5.11
C VAL A 380 16.90 3.84 4.69
N GLN A 381 15.79 3.72 3.95
CA GLN A 381 15.09 4.84 3.30
C GLN A 381 14.51 5.86 4.30
N SER A 382 14.29 5.46 5.55
CA SER A 382 13.75 6.28 6.63
C SER A 382 14.77 7.24 7.25
N TYR A 383 16.06 7.05 6.97
CA TYR A 383 17.16 7.80 7.60
C TYR A 383 17.04 9.34 7.47
N PRO A 384 16.66 9.94 6.33
CA PRO A 384 16.56 11.40 6.20
C PRO A 384 15.47 11.98 7.10
N ASP A 385 14.32 11.30 7.18
CA ASP A 385 13.20 11.69 8.04
C ASP A 385 13.49 11.46 9.52
N ALA A 386 14.19 10.36 9.84
CA ALA A 386 14.66 10.07 11.20
C ALA A 386 15.66 11.12 11.69
N PHE A 387 16.62 11.54 10.86
CA PHE A 387 17.58 12.60 11.18
C PHE A 387 16.88 13.93 11.51
N GLY A 388 15.91 14.34 10.67
CA GLY A 388 15.11 15.54 10.92
C GLY A 388 14.28 15.45 12.21
N ALA A 389 13.67 14.29 12.47
CA ALA A 389 12.88 14.06 13.68
C ALA A 389 13.73 14.03 14.95
N GLY A 390 14.90 13.38 14.92
CA GLY A 390 15.84 13.30 16.05
C GLY A 390 16.37 14.69 16.44
N LYS A 391 16.82 15.47 15.45
CA LYS A 391 17.27 16.85 15.69
C LYS A 391 16.17 17.76 16.22
N LYS A 392 14.91 17.57 15.80
CA LYS A 392 13.77 18.37 16.26
C LYS A 392 13.37 18.07 17.72
N ASN A 393 13.49 16.82 18.15
CA ASN A 393 13.02 16.35 19.46
C ASN A 393 14.13 16.10 20.48
N ASP A 394 15.39 16.43 20.15
CA ASP A 394 16.60 16.14 20.94
C ASP A 394 16.76 14.64 21.31
N ILE A 395 16.54 13.77 20.32
CA ILE A 395 16.66 12.30 20.46
C ILE A 395 17.82 11.79 19.62
N LYS A 396 18.70 10.99 20.24
CA LYS A 396 19.75 10.27 19.51
C LYS A 396 19.14 9.13 18.67
N ILE A 397 19.17 9.27 17.36
CA ILE A 397 18.82 8.19 16.43
C ILE A 397 19.96 7.17 16.38
N LEU A 398 19.62 5.88 16.46
CA LEU A 398 20.54 4.77 16.18
C LEU A 398 20.18 4.22 14.79
N TYR A 399 21.02 4.52 13.82
CA TYR A 399 20.83 4.12 12.42
C TYR A 399 21.20 2.64 12.26
N GLY A 400 20.20 1.78 12.04
CA GLY A 400 20.37 0.36 11.80
C GLY A 400 19.58 -0.12 10.59
N VAL A 401 19.66 -1.42 10.34
CA VAL A 401 18.96 -2.11 9.25
C VAL A 401 18.71 -3.54 9.71
N GLU A 402 17.52 -4.08 9.46
CA GLU A 402 17.30 -5.52 9.64
C GLU A 402 17.70 -6.24 8.35
N ILE A 403 18.72 -7.10 8.43
CA ILE A 403 19.29 -7.78 7.27
C ILE A 403 18.76 -9.20 7.12
N ASN A 404 18.45 -9.58 5.89
CA ASN A 404 18.22 -10.98 5.53
C ASN A 404 19.58 -11.66 5.34
N LEU A 405 20.03 -12.41 6.34
CA LEU A 405 21.26 -13.20 6.25
C LEU A 405 20.96 -14.55 5.57
N VAL A 406 21.73 -14.90 4.55
CA VAL A 406 21.72 -16.22 3.91
C VAL A 406 23.07 -16.86 4.20
N ASP A 407 23.05 -18.14 4.59
CA ASP A 407 24.27 -18.94 4.73
C ASP A 407 24.69 -19.47 3.35
N ASP A 408 25.72 -18.87 2.77
CA ASP A 408 26.41 -19.33 1.56
C ASP A 408 27.71 -20.10 1.87
N GLY A 409 27.94 -20.41 3.14
CA GLY A 409 29.16 -21.04 3.63
C GLY A 409 29.34 -22.48 3.15
N VAL A 410 30.48 -22.77 2.53
CA VAL A 410 31.05 -24.13 2.58
C VAL A 410 31.50 -24.37 4.03
N PRO A 411 31.17 -25.51 4.67
CA PRO A 411 31.61 -25.80 6.03
C PRO A 411 33.14 -25.72 6.16
N ILE A 412 33.62 -24.69 6.87
CA ILE A 412 35.07 -24.47 7.09
C ILE A 412 35.68 -25.45 8.10
N ALA A 413 34.83 -26.15 8.85
CA ALA A 413 35.20 -27.21 9.78
C ALA A 413 34.30 -28.42 9.54
N TYR A 414 34.91 -29.61 9.52
CA TYR A 414 34.22 -30.90 9.40
C TYR A 414 34.54 -31.73 10.64
N ASN A 415 33.55 -32.48 11.15
CA ASN A 415 33.67 -33.30 12.37
C ASN A 415 34.09 -32.45 13.60
N GLU A 416 33.26 -31.46 13.94
CA GLU A 416 33.49 -30.59 15.09
C GLU A 416 33.69 -31.36 16.41
N ALA A 417 34.59 -30.87 17.26
CA ALA A 417 34.87 -31.41 18.58
C ALA A 417 35.16 -30.27 19.55
N HIS A 418 34.58 -30.32 20.74
CA HIS A 418 34.77 -29.28 21.76
C HIS A 418 36.16 -29.38 22.39
N ARG A 419 37.12 -28.59 21.89
CA ARG A 419 38.54 -28.60 22.28
C ARG A 419 39.07 -27.17 22.38
N LEU A 420 40.05 -26.94 23.25
CA LEU A 420 40.74 -25.64 23.35
C LEU A 420 41.71 -25.48 22.19
N LEU A 421 41.52 -24.46 21.35
CA LEU A 421 42.34 -24.27 20.15
C LEU A 421 43.80 -23.88 20.46
N ALA A 422 44.07 -23.33 21.65
CA ALA A 422 45.42 -22.91 22.04
C ALA A 422 46.36 -24.09 22.39
N ASP A 423 45.79 -25.24 22.79
CA ASP A 423 46.52 -26.38 23.33
C ASP A 423 46.60 -27.56 22.34
N ASP A 424 45.92 -27.47 21.20
CA ASP A 424 45.84 -28.54 20.20
C ASP A 424 46.93 -28.41 19.13
N THR A 425 47.30 -29.54 18.51
CA THR A 425 48.34 -29.56 17.47
C THR A 425 47.72 -29.62 16.08
N TYR A 426 47.94 -28.59 15.28
CA TYR A 426 47.44 -28.49 13.90
C TYR A 426 48.49 -28.85 12.87
N VAL A 427 48.04 -29.47 11.78
CA VAL A 427 48.80 -29.56 10.53
C VAL A 427 48.05 -28.74 9.49
N VAL A 428 48.66 -27.65 9.03
CA VAL A 428 48.08 -26.76 8.01
C VAL A 428 48.69 -27.12 6.66
N PHE A 429 47.84 -27.39 5.67
CA PHE A 429 48.24 -27.64 4.28
C PHE A 429 47.79 -26.47 3.41
N ASP A 430 48.74 -25.81 2.75
CA ASP A 430 48.46 -24.86 1.68
C ASP A 430 48.19 -25.63 0.37
N VAL A 431 46.93 -25.60 -0.07
CA VAL A 431 46.46 -26.21 -1.31
C VAL A 431 46.38 -25.22 -2.48
N GLU A 432 46.58 -23.92 -2.23
CA GLU A 432 46.52 -22.86 -3.23
C GLU A 432 47.87 -22.78 -3.99
N THR A 433 48.99 -22.68 -3.27
CA THR A 433 50.32 -22.60 -3.92
C THR A 433 50.84 -23.95 -4.43
N THR A 434 50.23 -25.07 -4.03
CA THR A 434 50.62 -26.42 -4.48
C THR A 434 49.90 -26.90 -5.73
N GLY A 435 48.94 -26.13 -6.26
CA GLY A 435 48.23 -26.46 -7.50
C GLY A 435 47.30 -27.68 -7.41
N LEU A 436 46.87 -28.05 -6.19
CA LEU A 436 46.06 -29.23 -5.91
C LEU A 436 44.55 -28.93 -5.79
N SER A 437 44.12 -27.68 -5.98
CA SER A 437 42.70 -27.32 -5.98
C SER A 437 41.97 -27.85 -7.23
N ALA A 438 40.90 -28.61 -7.01
CA ALA A 438 40.03 -29.16 -8.06
C ALA A 438 38.90 -28.20 -8.51
N VAL A 439 38.97 -26.93 -8.10
CA VAL A 439 38.06 -25.82 -8.44
C VAL A 439 38.87 -24.52 -8.41
N TYR A 440 38.81 -23.55 -9.34
CA TYR A 440 38.40 -23.55 -10.76
C TYR A 440 37.11 -24.26 -11.18
#